data_AF-A9WRH8-F1
#
_entry.id   AF-A9WRH8-F1
#
_cell.length_a   1.000
_cell.length_b   1.000
_cell.length_c   1.000
_cell.angle_alpha   90.00
_cell.angle_beta   90.00
_cell.angle_gamma   90.00
#
_symmetry.space_group_name_H-M   'P 1'
#
loop_
_entity.id
_entity.type
_entity.pdbx_description
1 polymer ?
#
loop_
_entity_poly.entity_id
_entity_poly.type
_entity_poly.pdbx_seq_one_letter_code
_entity_poly.pdbx_strand_id
1 'polypeptide(L)'
;MVAGYPNLFLIVGPNTALGHNSIIYMIEAQVRYVLAALKHTKRRGAVGLVPSAQAQAGYNEWIQKRMKRLVWVRGGCSSYYLSSNGKNTTLWPDRAAAFRRLLGNFDARSFQFVSKHTFGQNSSSSKNFIEKAV
;
A
#
# COMPACT_ATOMS: atom_id res chain seq x y z
N MET A 1 2.22 -2.01 -0.57
CA MET A 1 2.08 -3.45 -0.24
C MET A 1 0.61 -3.73 0.02
N VAL A 2 0.17 -4.98 -0.10
CA VAL A 2 -1.23 -5.36 0.05
C VAL A 2 -1.35 -6.48 1.09
N ALA A 3 -2.26 -6.31 2.06
CA ALA A 3 -2.57 -7.32 3.05
C ALA A 3 -3.04 -8.61 2.38
N GLY A 4 -2.59 -9.77 2.87
CA GLY A 4 -2.85 -11.07 2.25
C GLY A 4 -1.93 -11.45 1.09
N TYR A 5 -1.08 -10.53 0.60
CA TYR A 5 -0.10 -10.80 -0.47
C TYR A 5 1.33 -10.56 0.03
N PRO A 6 2.00 -11.58 0.61
CA PRO A 6 3.37 -11.46 1.09
C PRO A 6 4.34 -11.10 -0.04
N ASN A 7 5.34 -10.27 0.27
CA ASN A 7 6.38 -9.83 -0.67
C ASN A 7 5.89 -9.10 -1.93
N LEU A 8 4.62 -8.67 -1.98
CA LEU A 8 4.12 -7.82 -3.05
C LEU A 8 4.37 -6.34 -2.74
N PHE A 9 5.23 -5.71 -3.52
CA PHE A 9 5.51 -4.27 -3.47
C PHE A 9 4.96 -3.60 -4.74
N LEU A 10 4.26 -2.48 -4.56
CA LEU A 10 3.71 -1.68 -5.66
C LEU A 10 4.45 -0.34 -5.69
N ILE A 11 5.09 -0.04 -6.82
CA ILE A 11 5.73 1.24 -7.10
C ILE A 11 4.80 2.04 -7.97
N VAL A 12 4.56 3.32 -7.62
CA VAL A 12 3.52 4.16 -8.25
C VAL A 12 2.14 3.47 -8.28
N GLY A 13 1.81 2.76 -7.19
CA GLY A 13 0.52 2.10 -7.04
C GLY A 13 -0.63 3.05 -6.63
N PRO A 14 -1.79 2.49 -6.25
CA PRO A 14 -2.93 3.26 -5.77
C PRO A 14 -2.56 4.24 -4.66
N ASN A 15 -3.16 5.42 -4.70
CA ASN A 15 -2.97 6.55 -3.79
C ASN A 15 -1.53 7.11 -3.74
N THR A 16 -0.74 6.98 -4.81
CA THR A 16 0.65 7.48 -4.85
C THR A 16 0.97 8.39 -6.03
N ALA A 17 0.06 8.52 -7.00
CA ALA A 17 0.25 9.44 -8.13
C ALA A 17 0.11 10.90 -7.70
N LEU A 18 0.73 11.81 -8.45
CA LEU A 18 0.70 13.25 -8.21
C LEU A 18 0.46 13.99 -9.53
N GLY A 19 -0.27 15.11 -9.46
CA GLY A 19 -0.41 16.03 -10.60
C GLY A 19 0.50 17.26 -10.54
N HIS A 20 1.38 17.39 -9.55
CA HIS A 20 2.03 18.67 -9.21
C HIS A 20 3.53 18.57 -8.84
N ASN A 21 4.13 17.38 -8.89
CA ASN A 21 5.55 17.14 -8.59
C ASN A 21 6.07 15.98 -9.44
N SER A 22 7.40 15.85 -9.56
CA SER A 22 8.02 14.72 -10.27
C SER A 22 7.67 13.38 -9.62
N ILE A 23 7.17 12.45 -10.42
CA ILE A 23 6.87 11.09 -9.96
C ILE A 23 8.15 10.32 -9.58
N ILE A 24 9.30 10.67 -10.16
CA ILE A 24 10.60 10.06 -9.83
C ILE A 24 10.93 10.27 -8.35
N TYR A 25 10.60 11.43 -7.79
CA TYR A 25 10.79 11.70 -6.35
C TYR A 25 9.99 10.74 -5.46
N MET A 26 8.77 10.38 -5.89
CA MET A 26 7.92 9.41 -5.19
C MET A 26 8.50 8.01 -5.30
N ILE A 27 8.96 7.63 -6.50
CA ILE A 27 9.60 6.33 -6.77
C ILE A 27 10.81 6.14 -5.86
N GLU A 28 11.71 7.14 -5.78
CA GLU A 28 12.87 7.04 -4.91
C GLU A 28 12.50 6.85 -3.44
N ALA A 29 11.47 7.54 -2.95
CA ALA A 29 10.99 7.36 -1.58
C ALA A 29 10.44 5.95 -1.37
N GLN A 30 9.69 5.40 -2.33
CA GLN A 30 9.18 4.03 -2.27
C GLN A 30 10.31 3.00 -2.30
N VAL A 31 11.29 3.14 -3.20
CA VAL A 31 12.44 2.24 -3.30
C VAL A 31 13.24 2.21 -2.00
N ARG A 32 13.52 3.38 -1.41
CA ARG A 32 14.19 3.45 -0.09
C ARG A 32 13.40 2.71 1.00
N TYR A 33 12.08 2.84 1.02
CA TYR A 33 11.23 2.13 1.96
C TYR A 33 11.23 0.61 1.74
N VAL A 34 11.18 0.15 0.48
CA VAL A 34 11.26 -1.27 0.11
C VAL A 34 12.59 -1.86 0.57
N LEU A 35 13.71 -1.19 0.31
CA LEU A 35 15.03 -1.65 0.77
C LEU A 35 15.11 -1.75 2.30
N ALA A 36 14.53 -0.79 3.02
CA ALA A 36 14.45 -0.84 4.49
C ALA A 36 13.60 -2.03 4.98
N ALA A 37 12.47 -2.31 4.32
CA ALA A 37 11.60 -3.46 4.63
C ALA A 37 12.31 -4.80 4.41
N LEU A 38 13.01 -4.95 3.28
CA LEU A 38 13.80 -6.14 2.96
C LEU A 38 14.94 -6.34 3.97
N LYS A 39 15.63 -5.26 4.36
CA LYS A 39 16.67 -5.31 5.40
C LYS A 39 16.12 -5.79 6.75
N HIS A 40 14.94 -5.33 7.16
CA HIS A 40 14.28 -5.81 8.37
C HIS A 40 13.87 -7.28 8.29
N THR A 41 13.34 -7.69 7.15
CA THR A 41 12.95 -9.09 6.88
C THR A 41 14.17 -10.01 7.00
N LYS A 42 15.29 -9.65 6.36
CA LYS A 42 16.56 -10.39 6.45
C LYS A 42 17.07 -10.46 7.89
N ARG A 43 17.11 -9.34 8.62
CA ARG A 43 17.57 -9.30 10.02
C ARG A 43 16.76 -10.20 10.96
N ARG A 44 15.48 -10.41 10.67
CA ARG A 44 14.58 -11.27 11.46
C ARG A 44 14.62 -12.74 11.05
N GLY A 45 15.42 -13.11 10.04
CA GLY A 45 15.41 -14.47 9.49
C GLY A 45 14.08 -14.86 8.82
N ALA A 46 13.23 -13.88 8.50
CA ALA A 46 11.95 -14.11 7.84
C ALA A 46 12.14 -14.31 6.34
N VAL A 47 11.20 -15.00 5.69
CA VAL A 47 11.18 -15.18 4.22
C VAL A 47 10.28 -14.18 3.51
N GLY A 48 9.51 -13.43 4.27
CA GLY A 48 8.72 -12.35 3.73
C GLY A 48 8.06 -11.51 4.79
N LEU A 49 7.34 -10.51 4.32
CA LEU A 49 6.48 -9.69 5.15
C LEU A 49 5.21 -9.29 4.39
N VAL A 50 4.18 -8.99 5.16
CA VAL A 50 2.88 -8.54 4.67
C VAL A 50 2.33 -7.51 5.66
N PRO A 51 1.75 -6.38 5.22
CA PRO A 51 1.11 -5.45 6.14
C PRO A 51 -0.07 -6.14 6.84
N SER A 52 -0.32 -5.79 8.10
CA SER A 52 -1.53 -6.26 8.78
C SER A 52 -2.78 -5.66 8.13
N ALA A 53 -3.91 -6.38 8.18
CA ALA A 53 -5.18 -5.89 7.66
C ALA A 53 -5.60 -4.57 8.36
N GLN A 54 -5.35 -4.46 9.66
CA GLN A 54 -5.62 -3.25 10.44
C GLN A 54 -4.77 -2.06 9.98
N ALA A 55 -3.46 -2.26 9.73
CA ALA A 55 -2.59 -1.20 9.25
C ALA A 55 -3.02 -0.70 7.86
N GLN A 56 -3.39 -1.62 6.96
CA GLN A 56 -3.90 -1.25 5.64
C GLN A 56 -5.23 -0.49 5.74
N ALA A 57 -6.18 -0.97 6.56
CA ALA A 57 -7.47 -0.32 6.75
C ALA A 57 -7.31 1.09 7.34
N GLY A 58 -6.49 1.24 8.38
CA GLY A 58 -6.20 2.54 9.00
C GLY A 58 -5.52 3.52 8.04
N TYR A 59 -4.56 3.05 7.23
CA TYR A 59 -3.95 3.89 6.19
C TYR A 59 -4.98 4.34 5.14
N ASN A 60 -5.85 3.44 4.70
CA ASN A 60 -6.88 3.75 3.71
C ASN A 60 -7.94 4.74 4.27
N GLU A 61 -8.38 4.58 5.51
CA GLU A 61 -9.27 5.54 6.14
C GLU A 61 -8.61 6.93 6.24
N TRP A 62 -7.37 6.96 6.71
CA TRP A 62 -6.59 8.18 6.85
C TRP A 62 -6.42 8.93 5.53
N ILE A 63 -6.10 8.21 4.44
CA ILE A 63 -5.87 8.83 3.13
C ILE A 63 -7.18 9.34 2.52
N GLN A 64 -8.26 8.56 2.63
CA GLN A 64 -9.58 8.94 2.10
C GLN A 64 -10.15 10.15 2.86
N LYS A 65 -9.94 10.26 4.17
CA LYS A 65 -10.33 11.45 4.96
C LYS A 65 -9.65 12.73 4.46
N ARG A 66 -8.38 12.65 4.08
CA ARG A 66 -7.61 13.79 3.53
C ARG A 66 -8.05 14.13 2.11
N MET A 67 -8.26 13.11 1.28
CA MET A 67 -8.63 13.25 -0.12
C MET A 67 -9.97 14.00 -0.32
N LYS A 68 -10.95 13.79 0.57
CA LYS A 68 -12.26 14.46 0.54
C LYS A 68 -12.22 15.99 0.50
N ARG A 69 -11.13 16.61 0.97
CA ARG A 69 -11.00 18.07 1.05
C ARG A 69 -10.39 18.69 -0.20
N LEU A 70 -9.91 17.88 -1.14
CA LEU A 70 -9.15 18.35 -2.29
C LEU A 70 -10.05 18.59 -3.49
N VAL A 71 -9.61 19.47 -4.39
CA VAL A 71 -10.28 19.80 -5.64
C VAL A 71 -10.49 18.57 -6.55
N TRP A 72 -9.69 17.52 -6.37
CA TRP A 72 -9.82 16.25 -7.10
C TRP A 72 -11.04 15.42 -6.71
N VAL A 73 -11.73 15.80 -5.63
CA VAL A 73 -12.97 15.17 -5.14
C VAL A 73 -14.07 16.22 -4.96
N ARG A 74 -13.72 17.42 -4.50
CA ARG A 74 -14.64 18.53 -4.27
C ARG A 74 -14.83 19.33 -5.56
N GLY A 75 -16.08 19.46 -6.02
CA GLY A 75 -16.41 20.30 -7.18
C GLY A 75 -17.43 19.71 -8.15
N GLY A 76 -17.90 18.47 -7.94
CA GLY A 76 -18.98 17.87 -8.74
C GLY A 76 -18.60 17.42 -10.15
N CYS A 77 -17.38 17.71 -10.61
CA CYS A 77 -16.89 17.23 -11.89
C CYS A 77 -16.46 15.76 -11.81
N SER A 78 -17.02 14.93 -12.70
CA SER A 78 -16.50 13.59 -12.94
C SER A 78 -15.10 13.70 -13.54
N SER A 79 -14.14 12.96 -12.98
CA SER A 79 -12.77 12.91 -13.49
C SER A 79 -12.31 11.46 -13.57
N TYR A 80 -11.29 11.19 -14.38
CA TYR A 80 -10.66 9.87 -14.49
C TYR A 80 -10.20 9.29 -13.15
N TYR A 81 -9.97 10.14 -12.14
CA TYR A 81 -9.53 9.73 -10.82
C TYR A 81 -10.65 9.29 -9.88
N LEU A 82 -11.91 9.60 -10.21
CA LEU A 82 -13.06 9.27 -9.37
C LEU A 82 -13.69 7.96 -9.84
N SER A 83 -13.84 7.03 -8.92
CA SER A 83 -14.70 5.87 -9.11
C SER A 83 -16.18 6.26 -9.11
N SER A 84 -17.05 5.34 -9.53
CA SER A 84 -18.51 5.50 -9.47
C SER A 84 -19.05 5.79 -8.06
N ASN A 85 -18.32 5.42 -7.01
CA ASN A 85 -18.65 5.73 -5.62
C ASN A 85 -17.98 7.02 -5.09
N GLY A 86 -17.43 7.86 -5.97
CA GLY A 86 -16.85 9.16 -5.64
C GLY A 86 -15.53 9.12 -4.88
N LYS A 87 -14.87 7.95 -4.81
CA LYS A 87 -13.56 7.81 -4.17
C LYS A 87 -12.45 8.06 -5.19
N ASN A 88 -11.43 8.78 -4.75
CA ASN A 88 -10.18 8.86 -5.49
C ASN A 88 -9.19 7.87 -4.87
N THR A 89 -8.82 6.86 -5.67
CA THR A 89 -7.88 5.80 -5.28
C THR A 89 -6.53 5.94 -5.98
N THR A 90 -6.34 6.99 -6.77
CA THR A 90 -5.18 7.13 -7.66
C THR A 90 -4.15 8.09 -7.06
N LEU A 91 -4.63 9.23 -6.57
CA LEU A 91 -3.76 10.34 -6.17
C LEU A 91 -3.32 10.26 -4.71
N TRP A 92 -2.15 10.82 -4.42
CA TRP A 92 -1.70 11.14 -3.08
C TRP A 92 -2.24 12.53 -2.66
N PRO A 93 -2.83 12.67 -1.46
CA PRO A 93 -3.57 13.88 -1.09
C PRO A 93 -2.72 15.02 -0.48
N ASP A 94 -1.40 14.87 -0.36
CA ASP A 94 -0.54 15.86 0.30
C ASP A 94 0.67 16.23 -0.60
N ARG A 95 1.59 17.05 -0.08
CA ARG A 95 2.83 17.40 -0.76
C ARG A 95 3.76 16.19 -0.87
N ALA A 96 4.59 16.15 -1.91
CA ALA A 96 5.58 15.09 -2.11
C ALA A 96 6.55 14.94 -0.91
N ALA A 97 6.92 16.06 -0.27
CA ALA A 97 7.77 16.03 0.94
C ALA A 97 7.10 15.30 2.12
N ALA A 98 5.77 15.39 2.25
CA ALA A 98 5.02 14.67 3.29
C ALA A 98 5.03 13.16 3.02
N PHE A 99 4.94 12.75 1.75
CA PHE A 99 5.07 11.35 1.36
C PHE A 99 6.46 10.78 1.66
N ARG A 100 7.53 11.52 1.30
CA ARG A 100 8.90 11.11 1.64
C ARG A 100 9.12 10.99 3.14
N ARG A 101 8.54 11.91 3.94
CA ARG A 101 8.62 11.84 5.40
C ARG A 101 7.87 10.63 5.95
N LEU A 102 6.66 10.34 5.45
CA LEU A 102 5.88 9.17 5.85
C LEU A 102 6.67 7.88 5.60
N LEU A 103 7.35 7.78 4.46
CA LEU A 103 8.19 6.64 4.10
C LEU A 103 9.63 6.72 4.64
N GLY A 104 9.94 7.72 5.47
CA GLY A 104 11.30 7.93 5.98
C GLY A 104 11.75 6.86 6.97
N ASN A 105 10.80 6.30 7.74
CA ASN A 105 11.07 5.29 8.75
C ASN A 105 10.17 4.07 8.54
N PHE A 106 10.79 2.90 8.41
CA PHE A 106 10.06 1.64 8.32
C PHE A 106 9.53 1.24 9.70
N ASP A 107 8.20 1.22 9.88
CA ASP A 107 7.57 0.78 11.12
C ASP A 107 7.25 -0.72 11.06
N ALA A 108 8.12 -1.53 11.64
CA ALA A 108 7.97 -2.99 11.68
C ALA A 108 6.69 -3.46 12.42
N ARG A 109 6.08 -2.63 13.28
CA ARG A 109 4.85 -3.02 14.02
C ARG A 109 3.62 -3.11 13.13
N SER A 110 3.65 -2.46 11.97
CA SER A 110 2.57 -2.50 10.98
C SER A 110 2.61 -3.76 10.11
N PHE A 111 3.60 -4.63 10.29
CA PHE A 111 3.85 -5.78 9.43
C PHE A 111 3.87 -7.09 10.20
N GLN A 112 3.34 -8.13 9.56
CA GLN A 112 3.54 -9.51 9.94
C GLN A 112 4.69 -10.09 9.13
N PHE A 113 5.60 -10.81 9.79
CA PHE A 113 6.74 -11.45 9.15
C PHE A 113 6.43 -12.93 8.92
N VAL A 114 6.66 -13.40 7.71
CA VAL A 114 6.38 -14.78 7.30
C VAL A 114 7.61 -15.64 7.56
N SER A 115 7.43 -16.74 8.30
CA SER A 115 8.48 -17.73 8.58
C SER A 115 8.51 -18.85 7.52
N LYS A 116 9.66 -19.53 7.38
CA LYS A 116 9.80 -20.68 6.46
C LYS A 116 8.76 -21.79 6.69
N HIS A 117 8.32 -22.00 7.92
CA HIS A 117 7.35 -23.06 8.27
C HIS A 117 5.92 -22.75 7.81
N THR A 118 5.57 -21.49 7.60
CA THR A 118 4.19 -21.08 7.27
C THR A 118 3.89 -21.18 5.77
N PHE A 119 4.92 -21.09 4.92
CA PHE A 119 4.75 -21.06 3.45
C PHE A 119 4.21 -22.38 2.87
N GLY A 120 4.33 -23.50 3.60
CA GLY A 120 3.90 -24.83 3.15
C GLY A 120 2.47 -25.25 3.55
N GLN A 121 1.82 -24.55 4.49
CA GLN A 121 0.52 -24.97 5.06
C GLN A 121 -0.69 -24.23 4.44
N ASN A 122 -0.49 -23.08 3.81
CA ASN A 122 -1.59 -22.25 3.29
C ASN A 122 -1.97 -22.53 1.82
N SER A 123 -1.34 -23.48 1.13
CA SER A 123 -1.73 -23.87 -0.24
C SER A 123 -3.08 -24.62 -0.28
N SER A 124 -3.61 -25.07 0.86
CA SER A 124 -4.89 -25.77 0.95
C SER A 124 -6.11 -24.85 1.02
N SER A 125 -5.96 -23.57 1.40
CA SER A 125 -7.10 -22.63 1.45
C SER A 125 -7.43 -22.00 0.09
N SER A 126 -6.49 -21.95 -0.85
CA SER A 126 -6.74 -21.41 -2.20
C SER A 126 -7.54 -22.36 -3.10
N LYS A 127 -7.64 -23.65 -2.75
CA LYS A 127 -8.46 -24.62 -3.50
C LYS A 127 -9.96 -24.40 -3.28
N ASN A 128 -10.37 -23.98 -2.08
CA ASN A 128 -11.78 -23.77 -1.74
C ASN A 128 -12.42 -22.53 -2.37
N PHE A 129 -11.63 -21.59 -2.91
CA PHE A 129 -12.17 -20.40 -3.59
C PHE A 129 -12.52 -20.68 -5.06
N ILE A 130 -11.76 -21.55 -5.74
CA ILE A 130 -12.01 -21.88 -7.14
C ILE A 130 -13.15 -22.90 -7.29
N GLU A 131 -13.33 -23.79 -6.32
CA GLU A 131 -14.39 -24.83 -6.36
C GLU A 131 -15.81 -24.32 -6.05
N LYS A 132 -15.96 -23.07 -5.59
CA LYS A 132 -17.27 -22.44 -5.31
C LYS A 132 -17.72 -21.45 -6.39
N ALA A 133 -16.97 -21.33 -7.49
CA ALA A 133 -17.24 -20.39 -8.58
C ALA A 133 -17.56 -21.09 -9.92
N VAL A 134 -17.86 -22.39 -9.88
CA VAL A 134 -18.39 -23.21 -10.99
C VAL A 134 -19.64 -23.90 -10.49
#